data_AF-A0A816M4T8-F1
#
_entry.id   AF-A0A816M4T8-F1
#
_cell.length_a   1.000
_cell.length_b   1.000
_cell.length_c   1.000
_cell.angle_alpha   90.00
_cell.angle_beta   90.00
_cell.angle_gamma   90.00
#
_symmetry.space_group_name_H-M   'P 1'
#
loop_
_entity.id
_entity.type
_entity.pdbx_description
1 polymer ?
#
loop_
_entity_poly.entity_id
_entity_poly.type
_entity_poly.pdbx_seq_one_letter_code
_entity_poly.pdbx_strand_id
1 'polypeptide(L)'
;MGCNIYNTISKRYYTFFYFPIVTNVLPITTTITSSLLAYRNVRRIVRLQRPVFRRRLDRQMTAITLARIVVLIALGSPYIFISLYQINLNVNTNNYMQLALFELISAISFYVFLIVSSRFRRQEKTVLVKKVWRSIKLCSCKTSTTNRRNQISPEVLPPSSSGNEICNNNHV
;
A
#
# COMPACT_ATOMS: atom_id res chain seq x y z
N MET A 1 33.12 1.09 -18.07
CA MET A 1 33.77 2.34 -18.52
C MET A 1 32.90 3.50 -18.09
N GLY A 2 33.08 3.99 -16.85
CA GLY A 2 32.32 5.12 -16.33
C GLY A 2 33.10 6.41 -16.54
N CYS A 3 32.45 7.45 -17.05
CA CYS A 3 33.01 8.81 -17.11
C CYS A 3 33.09 9.34 -15.67
N ASN A 4 34.28 9.37 -15.09
CA ASN A 4 34.47 9.89 -13.74
C ASN A 4 34.22 11.40 -13.77
N ILE A 5 33.30 11.89 -12.94
CA ILE A 5 33.01 13.33 -12.85
C ILE A 5 34.23 13.99 -12.20
N TYR A 6 35.12 14.55 -13.01
CA TYR A 6 36.33 15.22 -12.52
C TYR A 6 36.04 16.57 -11.85
N ASN A 7 34.90 17.20 -12.17
CA ASN A 7 34.56 18.48 -11.58
C ASN A 7 34.07 18.30 -10.12
N THR A 8 34.87 18.82 -9.19
CA THR A 8 34.62 18.77 -7.75
C THR A 8 33.31 19.46 -7.34
N ILE A 9 32.87 20.46 -8.10
CA ILE A 9 31.61 21.19 -7.87
C ILE A 9 30.42 20.27 -8.15
N SER A 10 30.41 19.63 -9.32
CA SER A 10 29.36 18.68 -9.70
C SER A 10 29.29 17.51 -8.71
N LYS A 11 30.44 17.01 -8.27
CA LYS A 11 30.53 15.96 -7.25
C LYS A 11 29.79 16.35 -5.97
N ARG A 12 30.07 17.54 -5.41
CA ARG A 12 29.37 18.05 -4.22
C ARG A 12 27.86 18.19 -4.45
N TYR A 13 27.45 18.71 -5.62
CA TYR A 13 26.03 18.82 -5.95
C TYR A 13 25.32 17.47 -5.95
N TYR A 14 25.90 16.44 -6.56
CA TYR A 14 25.28 15.12 -6.56
C TYR A 14 25.20 14.50 -5.16
N THR A 15 26.31 14.54 -4.42
CA THR A 15 26.42 13.96 -3.07
C THR A 15 25.45 14.60 -2.07
N PHE A 16 25.34 15.93 -2.06
CA PHE A 16 24.57 16.65 -1.03
C PHE A 16 23.14 17.00 -1.45
N PHE A 17 22.89 17.21 -2.75
CA PHE A 17 21.58 17.66 -3.22
C PHE A 17 20.84 16.55 -3.95
N TYR A 18 21.42 16.03 -5.04
CA TYR A 18 20.69 15.12 -5.92
C TYR A 18 20.29 13.80 -5.24
N PHE A 19 21.26 13.08 -4.66
CA PHE A 19 21.00 11.75 -4.06
C PHE A 19 20.09 11.78 -2.82
N PRO A 20 20.25 12.68 -1.85
CA PRO A 20 19.34 12.70 -0.71
C PRO A 20 18.00 13.38 -1.04
N ILE A 21 17.99 14.50 -1.77
CA ILE A 21 16.77 15.31 -1.90
C ILE A 21 15.86 14.77 -3.01
N VAL A 22 16.41 14.57 -4.21
CA VAL A 22 15.59 14.17 -5.36
C VAL A 22 15.13 12.72 -5.22
N THR A 23 16.02 11.82 -4.79
CA THR A 23 15.71 10.39 -4.70
C THR A 23 15.03 9.94 -3.42
N ASN A 24 15.16 10.65 -2.28
CA ASN A 24 14.41 10.29 -1.05
C ASN A 24 13.35 11.33 -0.69
N VAL A 25 13.74 12.60 -0.52
CA VAL A 25 12.81 13.61 0.04
C VAL A 25 11.62 13.83 -0.88
N LEU A 26 11.82 13.88 -2.19
CA LEU A 26 10.75 14.06 -3.17
C LEU A 26 9.72 12.91 -3.15
N PRO A 27 10.10 11.61 -3.24
CA PRO A 27 9.13 10.53 -3.13
C PRO A 27 8.45 10.47 -1.75
N ILE A 28 9.16 10.79 -0.66
CA ILE A 28 8.57 10.82 0.69
C ILE A 28 7.53 11.94 0.81
N THR A 29 7.85 13.15 0.37
CA THR A 29 6.93 14.30 0.44
C THR A 29 5.70 14.12 -0.46
N THR A 30 5.87 13.60 -1.68
CA THR A 30 4.74 13.30 -2.58
C THR A 30 3.83 12.22 -2.01
N THR A 31 4.38 11.20 -1.35
CA THR A 31 3.55 10.18 -0.70
C THR A 31 2.88 10.65 0.59
N ILE A 32 3.56 11.46 1.41
CA ILE A 32 2.95 12.08 2.60
C ILE A 32 1.79 12.97 2.18
N THR A 33 2.01 13.87 1.21
CA THR A 33 0.97 14.78 0.73
C THR A 33 -0.20 14.01 0.12
N SER A 34 0.07 13.04 -0.76
CA SER A 34 -0.95 12.15 -1.33
C SER A 34 -1.74 11.39 -0.25
N SER A 35 -1.07 10.85 0.77
CA SER A 35 -1.70 10.17 1.89
C SER A 35 -2.57 11.11 2.74
N LEU A 36 -2.11 12.34 2.95
CA LEU A 36 -2.84 13.36 3.70
C LEU A 36 -4.10 13.82 2.93
N LEU A 37 -3.97 14.06 1.62
CA LEU A 37 -5.08 14.38 0.72
C LEU A 37 -6.12 13.24 0.69
N ALA A 38 -5.67 11.99 0.58
CA ALA A 38 -6.53 10.82 0.66
C ALA A 38 -7.27 10.76 2.01
N TYR A 39 -6.57 10.99 3.13
CA TYR A 39 -7.17 11.00 4.46
C TYR A 39 -8.24 12.10 4.61
N ARG A 40 -7.95 13.32 4.15
CA ARG A 40 -8.91 14.45 4.18
C ARG A 40 -10.13 14.15 3.32
N ASN A 41 -9.94 13.59 2.13
CA ASN A 41 -11.03 13.19 1.23
C ASN A 41 -11.93 12.12 1.87
N VAL A 42 -11.35 11.09 2.48
CA VAL A 42 -12.11 10.05 3.19
C VAL A 42 -12.89 10.65 4.36
N ARG A 43 -12.26 11.51 5.19
CA ARG A 43 -12.93 12.13 6.34
C ARG A 43 -14.08 13.05 5.94
N ARG A 44 -13.96 13.77 4.82
CA ARG A 44 -15.05 14.58 4.26
C ARG A 44 -16.20 13.71 3.76
N ILE A 45 -15.88 12.61 3.06
CA ILE A 45 -16.87 11.68 2.52
C ILE A 45 -17.61 10.91 3.63
N VAL A 46 -16.97 10.58 4.76
CA VAL A 46 -17.62 9.84 5.87
C VAL A 46 -18.86 10.56 6.41
N ARG A 47 -18.94 11.89 6.31
CA ARG A 47 -20.11 12.68 6.75
C ARG A 47 -21.30 12.59 5.81
N LEU A 48 -21.10 12.22 4.54
CA LEU A 48 -22.17 11.88 3.60
C LEU A 48 -22.26 10.36 3.54
N GLN A 49 -23.35 9.75 4.02
CA GLN A 49 -23.55 8.30 4.15
C GLN A 49 -23.26 7.49 2.85
N ARG A 50 -21.99 7.32 2.48
CA ARG A 50 -21.55 6.52 1.34
C ARG A 50 -21.30 5.08 1.78
N PRO A 51 -21.59 4.10 0.90
CA PRO A 51 -21.62 2.68 1.22
C PRO A 51 -20.28 2.18 1.79
N VAL A 52 -20.39 1.35 2.83
CA VAL A 52 -19.29 0.78 3.65
C VAL A 52 -18.19 0.11 2.81
N PHE A 53 -18.52 -0.38 1.61
CA PHE A 53 -17.58 -1.06 0.71
C PHE A 53 -16.44 -0.15 0.24
N ARG A 54 -16.70 1.13 -0.01
CA ARG A 54 -15.70 2.06 -0.56
C ARG A 54 -14.59 2.39 0.46
N ARG A 55 -14.93 2.42 1.76
CA ARG A 55 -13.98 2.71 2.85
C ARG A 55 -12.87 1.64 2.99
N ARG A 56 -13.18 0.38 2.65
CA ARG A 56 -12.20 -0.72 2.74
C ARG A 56 -11.15 -0.65 1.64
N LEU A 57 -11.55 -0.18 0.44
CA LEU A 57 -10.64 -0.01 -0.68
C LEU A 57 -9.62 1.10 -0.41
N ASP A 58 -10.07 2.26 0.05
CA ASP A 58 -9.17 3.39 0.34
C ASP A 58 -8.16 3.05 1.45
N ARG A 59 -8.61 2.38 2.51
CA ARG A 59 -7.72 1.94 3.61
C ARG A 59 -6.68 0.92 3.14
N GLN A 60 -7.00 0.09 2.16
CA GLN A 60 -6.05 -0.84 1.54
C GLN A 60 -5.02 -0.09 0.69
N MET A 61 -5.46 0.84 -0.15
CA MET A 61 -4.58 1.65 -0.97
C MET A 61 -3.59 2.45 -0.11
N THR A 62 -4.05 3.10 0.97
CA THR A 62 -3.15 3.83 1.88
C THR A 62 -2.15 2.91 2.58
N ALA A 63 -2.58 1.70 2.98
CA ALA A 63 -1.68 0.73 3.63
C ALA A 63 -0.60 0.22 2.66
N ILE A 64 -0.97 -0.04 1.39
CA ILE A 64 -0.03 -0.43 0.34
C ILE A 64 0.98 0.70 0.06
N THR A 65 0.52 1.95 0.00
CA THR A 65 1.39 3.11 -0.21
C THR A 65 2.37 3.28 0.95
N LEU A 66 1.92 3.23 2.20
CA LEU A 66 2.81 3.30 3.37
C LEU A 66 3.85 2.18 3.36
N ALA A 67 3.44 0.95 3.03
CA ALA A 67 4.36 -0.17 2.91
C ALA A 67 5.42 0.07 1.81
N ARG A 68 5.02 0.62 0.65
CA ARG A 68 5.96 1.00 -0.42
C ARG A 68 6.97 2.04 0.04
N ILE A 69 6.57 3.05 0.82
CA ILE A 69 7.48 4.07 1.34
C ILE A 69 8.50 3.45 2.30
N VAL A 70 8.05 2.61 3.23
CA VAL A 70 8.95 1.93 4.17
C VAL A 70 9.96 1.07 3.43
N VAL A 71 9.52 0.35 2.39
CA VAL A 71 10.41 -0.42 1.51
C VAL A 71 11.38 0.48 0.75
N LEU A 72 10.91 1.60 0.20
CA LEU A 72 11.75 2.57 -0.50
C LEU A 72 12.84 3.13 0.42
N ILE A 73 12.50 3.48 1.66
CA ILE A 73 13.48 3.98 2.64
C ILE A 73 14.46 2.86 3.02
N ALA A 74 13.97 1.66 3.30
CA ALA A 74 14.82 0.54 3.71
C ALA A 74 15.78 0.06 2.62
N LEU A 75 15.37 0.13 1.33
CA LEU A 75 16.19 -0.26 0.18
C LEU A 75 17.01 0.89 -0.39
N GLY A 76 16.46 2.11 -0.38
CA GLY A 76 17.10 3.31 -0.89
C GLY A 76 18.23 3.80 0.00
N SER A 77 18.08 3.66 1.33
CA SER A 77 19.13 3.98 2.31
C SER A 77 20.48 3.32 1.98
N PRO A 78 20.60 1.97 1.93
CA PRO A 78 21.88 1.31 1.68
C PRO A 78 22.45 1.64 0.30
N TYR A 79 21.59 1.78 -0.72
CA TYR A 79 22.02 2.18 -2.06
C TYR A 79 22.69 3.56 -2.05
N ILE A 80 22.08 4.53 -1.37
CA ILE A 80 22.64 5.87 -1.25
C ILE A 80 23.95 5.86 -0.48
N PHE A 81 24.07 5.07 0.60
CA PHE A 81 25.35 4.92 1.29
C PHE A 81 26.44 4.39 0.35
N ILE A 82 26.17 3.33 -0.42
CA ILE A 82 27.15 2.78 -1.37
C ILE A 82 27.52 3.83 -2.43
N SER A 83 26.54 4.53 -3.02
CA SER A 83 26.81 5.58 -4.02
C SER A 83 27.61 6.74 -3.43
N LEU A 84 27.29 7.18 -2.21
CA LEU A 84 28.05 8.22 -1.50
C LEU A 84 29.48 7.76 -1.21
N TYR A 85 29.67 6.50 -0.81
CA TYR A 85 30.99 5.92 -0.59
C TYR A 85 31.81 5.88 -1.87
N GLN A 86 31.25 5.39 -2.98
CA GLN A 86 31.91 5.36 -4.29
C GLN A 86 32.28 6.75 -4.80
N ILE A 87 31.41 7.73 -4.58
CA ILE A 87 31.69 9.10 -5.01
C ILE A 87 32.78 9.70 -4.11
N ASN A 88 32.66 9.63 -2.79
CA ASN A 88 33.57 10.33 -1.87
C ASN A 88 34.95 9.68 -1.77
N LEU A 89 35.02 8.36 -1.65
CA LEU A 89 36.29 7.65 -1.67
C LEU A 89 36.69 7.44 -3.12
N ASN A 90 37.70 8.19 -3.58
CA ASN A 90 38.40 7.81 -4.79
C ASN A 90 39.17 6.52 -4.43
N VAL A 91 38.49 5.37 -4.55
CA VAL A 91 38.99 4.06 -4.10
C VAL A 91 40.30 3.82 -4.81
N ASN A 92 41.39 4.10 -4.12
CA ASN A 92 42.71 3.79 -4.62
C ASN A 92 42.85 2.28 -4.48
N THR A 93 43.00 1.57 -5.60
CA THR A 93 43.11 0.11 -5.63
C THR A 93 44.25 -0.43 -4.77
N ASN A 94 45.17 0.45 -4.36
CA ASN A 94 46.32 0.13 -3.52
C ASN A 94 45.97 0.05 -2.02
N ASN A 95 44.78 0.50 -1.59
CA ASN A 95 44.37 0.48 -0.18
C ASN A 95 43.41 -0.68 0.11
N TYR A 96 43.97 -1.84 0.48
CA TYR A 96 43.22 -3.05 0.80
C TYR A 96 42.13 -2.86 1.88
N MET A 97 42.38 -1.97 2.87
CA MET A 97 41.42 -1.69 3.94
C MET A 97 40.13 -1.03 3.41
N GLN A 98 40.24 -0.13 2.43
CA GLN A 98 39.06 0.53 1.84
C GLN A 98 38.25 -0.44 0.98
N LEU A 99 38.93 -1.34 0.28
CA LEU A 99 38.28 -2.39 -0.50
C LEU A 99 37.50 -3.36 0.40
N ALA A 100 38.09 -3.79 1.53
CA ALA A 100 37.43 -4.67 2.49
C ALA A 100 36.18 -4.02 3.11
N LEU A 101 36.24 -2.73 3.44
CA LEU A 101 35.07 -1.97 3.93
C LEU A 101 33.96 -1.88 2.87
N PHE A 102 34.33 -1.66 1.60
CA PHE A 102 33.37 -1.60 0.52
C PHE A 102 32.62 -2.93 0.34
N GLU A 103 33.35 -4.06 0.33
CA GLU A 103 32.75 -5.39 0.26
C GLU A 103 31.83 -5.68 1.45
N LEU A 104 32.25 -5.30 2.67
CA LEU A 104 31.42 -5.45 3.86
C LEU A 104 30.09 -4.67 3.75
N ILE A 105 30.15 -3.40 3.33
CA ILE A 105 28.96 -2.54 3.16
C ILE A 105 28.06 -3.09 2.06
N SER A 106 28.64 -3.57 0.95
CA SER A 106 27.92 -4.21 -0.15
C SER A 106 27.18 -5.47 0.32
N ALA A 107 27.86 -6.35 1.07
CA ALA A 107 27.28 -7.57 1.63
C ALA A 107 26.13 -7.26 2.59
N ILE A 108 26.32 -6.33 3.54
CA ILE A 108 25.27 -5.91 4.47
C ILE A 108 24.05 -5.37 3.71
N SER A 109 24.29 -4.51 2.72
CA SER A 109 23.24 -3.94 1.88
C SER A 109 22.47 -5.01 1.11
N PHE A 110 23.16 -6.02 0.59
CA PHE A 110 22.55 -7.16 -0.10
C PHE A 110 21.67 -8.00 0.85
N TYR A 111 22.13 -8.29 2.06
CA TYR A 111 21.32 -9.01 3.05
C TYR A 111 20.08 -8.21 3.47
N VAL A 112 20.21 -6.90 3.70
CA VAL A 112 19.06 -6.02 3.98
C VAL A 112 18.07 -6.07 2.83
N PHE A 113 18.55 -6.00 1.58
CA PHE A 113 17.71 -6.13 0.40
C PHE A 113 16.94 -7.45 0.36
N LEU A 114 17.60 -8.58 0.62
CA LEU A 114 16.95 -9.89 0.65
C LEU A 114 15.90 -10.00 1.77
N ILE A 115 16.18 -9.48 2.96
CA ILE A 115 15.24 -9.48 4.08
C ILE A 115 14.00 -8.64 3.74
N VAL A 116 14.18 -7.43 3.22
CA VAL A 116 13.07 -6.55 2.85
C VAL A 116 12.26 -7.14 1.70
N SER A 117 12.92 -7.64 0.65
CA SER A 117 12.27 -8.29 -0.51
C SER A 117 11.47 -9.53 -0.11
N SER A 118 12.00 -10.36 0.79
CA SER A 118 11.31 -11.56 1.27
C SER A 118 10.09 -11.21 2.14
N ARG A 119 10.20 -10.21 3.02
CA ARG A 119 9.07 -9.70 3.82
C ARG A 119 7.99 -9.12 2.93
N PHE A 120 8.37 -8.35 1.90
CA PHE A 120 7.43 -7.79 0.93
C PHE A 120 6.64 -8.88 0.20
N ARG A 121 7.34 -9.92 -0.31
CA ARG A 121 6.69 -11.07 -0.95
C ARG A 121 5.70 -11.80 -0.04
N ARG A 122 5.96 -11.87 1.27
CA ARG A 122 5.02 -12.48 2.24
C ARG A 122 3.79 -11.61 2.50
N GLN A 123 3.96 -10.30 2.56
CA GLN A 123 2.86 -9.35 2.75
C GLN A 123 1.88 -9.39 1.58
N GLU A 124 2.38 -9.38 0.34
CA GLU A 124 1.52 -9.50 -0.85
C GLU A 124 0.73 -10.81 -0.87
N LYS A 125 1.39 -11.93 -0.60
CA LYS A 125 0.74 -13.25 -0.56
C LYS A 125 -0.35 -13.32 0.49
N THR A 126 -0.09 -12.86 1.72
CA THR A 126 -1.10 -12.92 2.80
C THR A 126 -2.30 -12.02 2.54
N VAL A 127 -2.11 -10.85 1.92
CA VAL A 127 -3.19 -9.95 1.52
C VAL A 127 -4.03 -10.55 0.40
N LEU A 128 -3.40 -11.10 -0.64
CA LEU A 128 -4.08 -11.78 -1.75
C LEU A 128 -4.88 -12.98 -1.28
N VAL A 129 -4.28 -13.86 -0.46
CA VAL A 129 -4.95 -15.05 0.08
C VAL A 129 -6.17 -14.65 0.92
N LYS A 130 -6.04 -13.65 1.80
CA LYS A 130 -7.19 -13.13 2.57
C LYS A 130 -8.29 -12.56 1.66
N LYS A 131 -7.93 -11.91 0.54
CA LYS A 131 -8.89 -11.34 -0.40
C LYS A 131 -9.68 -12.43 -1.14
N VAL A 132 -8.97 -13.43 -1.67
CA VAL A 132 -9.57 -14.60 -2.33
C VAL A 132 -10.50 -15.35 -1.39
N TRP A 133 -10.06 -15.63 -0.16
CA TRP A 133 -10.86 -16.36 0.82
C TRP A 133 -12.17 -15.64 1.19
N ARG A 134 -12.14 -14.30 1.31
CA ARG A 134 -13.36 -13.51 1.55
C ARG A 134 -14.31 -13.50 0.36
N SER A 135 -13.80 -13.44 -0.87
CA SER A 135 -14.64 -13.51 -2.08
C SER A 135 -15.36 -14.86 -2.18
N ILE A 136 -14.66 -15.96 -1.90
CA ILE A 136 -15.26 -17.31 -1.89
C ILE A 136 -16.36 -17.39 -0.82
N LYS A 137 -16.10 -16.90 0.40
CA LYS A 137 -17.08 -16.91 1.49
C LYS A 137 -18.33 -16.07 1.21
N LEU A 138 -18.18 -14.94 0.50
CA LEU A 138 -19.31 -14.09 0.10
C LEU A 138 -20.14 -14.72 -1.02
N CYS A 139 -19.52 -15.44 -1.97
CA CYS A 139 -20.27 -16.22 -2.96
C CYS A 139 -21.07 -17.36 -2.32
N SER A 140 -20.48 -18.06 -1.35
CA SER A 140 -21.12 -19.19 -0.67
C SER A 140 -22.40 -18.80 0.10
N CYS A 141 -22.47 -17.58 0.64
CA CYS A 141 -23.65 -17.12 1.39
C CYS A 141 -24.82 -16.66 0.50
N LYS A 142 -24.54 -16.22 -0.73
CA LYS A 142 -25.56 -15.70 -1.66
C LYS A 142 -26.38 -16.83 -2.31
N THR A 143 -25.79 -18.02 -2.47
CA THR A 143 -26.48 -19.21 -2.99
C THR A 143 -27.50 -19.77 -2.00
N SER A 144 -27.30 -19.56 -0.70
CA SER A 144 -28.17 -20.12 0.34
C SER A 144 -29.47 -19.34 0.55
N THR A 145 -29.56 -18.08 0.10
CA THR A 145 -30.78 -17.25 0.24
C THR A 145 -31.70 -17.33 -0.97
N THR A 146 -31.18 -17.63 -2.17
CA THR A 146 -32.01 -17.79 -3.38
C THR A 146 -32.81 -19.10 -3.36
N ASN A 147 -32.33 -20.15 -2.68
CA ASN A 147 -33.06 -21.42 -2.61
C ASN A 147 -34.27 -21.39 -1.64
N ARG A 148 -34.45 -20.34 -0.83
CA ARG A 148 -35.61 -20.21 0.07
C ARG A 148 -36.82 -19.49 -0.54
N ARG A 149 -36.69 -18.90 -1.74
CA ARG A 149 -37.83 -18.23 -2.43
C ARG A 149 -38.59 -19.13 -3.40
N ASN A 150 -38.09 -20.33 -3.72
CA ASN A 150 -38.76 -21.24 -4.64
C ASN A 150 -39.60 -22.34 -3.94
N GLN A 151 -39.86 -22.20 -2.64
CA GLN A 151 -40.72 -23.10 -1.85
C GLN A 151 -42.01 -22.43 -1.35
N ILE A 152 -42.45 -21.34 -1.99
CA ILE A 152 -43.82 -20.84 -1.84
C ILE A 152 -44.61 -21.35 -3.04
N SER A 153 -45.38 -22.41 -2.79
CA SER A 153 -46.39 -22.97 -3.70
C SER A 153 -47.30 -21.90 -4.29
N PRO A 154 -47.69 -22.00 -5.57
CA PRO A 154 -48.92 -21.40 -6.05
C PRO A 154 -50.09 -22.24 -5.53
N GLU A 155 -50.62 -21.88 -4.36
CA GLU A 155 -51.94 -22.36 -3.92
C GLU A 155 -53.01 -21.44 -4.51
N VAL A 156 -54.00 -22.09 -5.14
CA VAL A 156 -55.07 -21.51 -5.92
C VAL A 156 -56.10 -20.80 -5.01
N LEU A 157 -56.57 -19.65 -5.49
CA LEU A 157 -57.66 -18.74 -5.06
C LEU A 157 -58.88 -19.38 -4.36
N PRO A 158 -59.60 -18.58 -3.53
CA PRO A 158 -60.78 -17.89 -4.05
C PRO A 158 -60.88 -16.39 -3.68
N PRO A 159 -61.73 -15.61 -4.39
CA PRO A 159 -61.98 -14.21 -4.11
C PRO A 159 -63.02 -14.05 -3.01
N SER A 160 -62.84 -13.10 -2.09
CA SER A 160 -63.98 -12.54 -1.34
C SER A 160 -63.63 -11.25 -0.59
N SER A 161 -64.51 -10.27 -0.81
CA SER A 161 -64.98 -9.20 0.07
C SER A 161 -63.98 -8.24 0.72
N SER A 162 -64.01 -7.02 0.16
CA SER A 162 -64.20 -5.76 0.90
C SER A 162 -64.31 -5.88 2.43
N GLY A 163 -63.33 -5.34 3.12
CA GLY A 163 -63.39 -5.02 4.54
C GLY A 163 -62.59 -3.75 4.79
N ASN A 164 -63.31 -2.64 4.92
CA ASN A 164 -62.76 -1.39 5.45
C ASN A 164 -62.34 -1.64 6.90
N GLU A 165 -61.04 -1.55 7.21
CA GLU A 165 -60.59 -1.41 8.59
C GLU A 165 -59.95 -0.03 8.77
N ILE A 166 -60.78 0.84 9.35
CA ILE A 166 -60.43 2.13 9.90
C ILE A 166 -59.69 1.86 11.21
N CYS A 167 -58.37 2.07 11.24
CA CYS A 167 -57.65 2.24 12.51
C CYS A 167 -57.48 3.73 12.78
N ASN A 168 -58.56 4.29 13.31
CA ASN A 168 -58.56 5.48 14.13
C ASN A 168 -58.31 5.02 15.58
N ASN A 169 -57.31 5.59 16.27
CA ASN A 169 -57.37 6.01 17.68
C ASN A 169 -55.98 6.29 18.26
N ASN A 170 -55.69 7.59 18.37
CA ASN A 170 -55.32 8.31 19.58
C ASN A 170 -55.11 7.49 20.88
N HIS A 171 -53.96 7.72 21.52
CA HIS A 171 -53.66 7.70 22.96
C HIS A 171 -52.13 7.87 23.06
N VAL A 172 -51.49 8.81 23.78
CA VAL A 172 -51.80 9.86 24.75
C VAL A 172 -50.69 10.90 24.58
#